data_AF-A0A7W1UHD9-F1
#
_entry.id   AF-A0A7W1UHD9-F1
#
_cell.length_a   1.000
_cell.length_b   1.000
_cell.length_c   1.000
_cell.angle_alpha   90.00
_cell.angle_beta   90.00
_cell.angle_gamma   90.00
#
_symmetry.space_group_name_H-M   'P 1'
#
loop_
_entity.id
_entity.type
_entity.pdbx_description
1 polymer ?
#
loop_
_entity_poly.entity_id
_entity_poly.type
_entity_poly.pdbx_seq_one_letter_code
_entity_poly.pdbx_strand_id
1 'polypeptide(L)'
;MSDMFFHNHIRVFYDFLAGYIQKRIDDRAFQPVQPLIAARAFMGMLIYHRLLTVLFQAQLPQTAEDISLTFVNIMMNGLKIPSPKGKAHMSGQTKKPRKRAAR
;
A
#
# COMPACT_ATOMS: atom_id res chain seq x y z
N MET A 1 25.31 16.80 13.41
CA MET A 1 25.64 15.36 13.41
C MET A 1 24.45 14.47 13.06
N SER A 2 23.21 14.96 13.14
CA SER A 2 22.00 14.29 12.65
C SER A 2 21.99 14.12 11.12
N ASP A 3 22.36 15.13 10.32
CA ASP A 3 22.17 15.06 8.86
C ASP A 3 22.88 13.91 8.15
N MET A 4 24.12 13.57 8.51
CA MET A 4 24.84 12.45 7.89
C MET A 4 24.27 11.10 8.30
N PHE A 5 23.80 10.94 9.54
CA PHE A 5 23.19 9.70 10.00
C PHE A 5 21.82 9.49 9.34
N PHE A 6 21.01 10.54 9.26
CA PHE A 6 19.71 10.50 8.58
C PHE A 6 19.87 10.30 7.07
N HIS A 7 20.73 11.06 6.39
CA HIS A 7 20.91 10.90 4.94
C HIS A 7 21.47 9.53 4.58
N ASN A 8 22.47 9.03 5.31
CA ASN A 8 23.11 7.78 4.93
C ASN A 8 22.24 6.57 5.28
N HIS A 9 21.60 6.52 6.47
CA HIS A 9 20.72 5.39 6.80
C HIS A 9 19.43 5.36 5.98
N ILE A 10 18.81 6.53 5.75
CA ILE A 10 17.56 6.60 5.00
C ILE A 10 17.82 6.23 3.54
N ARG A 11 18.91 6.72 2.94
CA ARG A 11 19.27 6.38 1.57
C ARG A 11 19.58 4.89 1.43
N VAL A 12 20.42 4.33 2.30
CA VAL A 12 20.74 2.88 2.27
C VAL A 12 19.49 2.02 2.41
N PHE A 13 18.53 2.41 3.25
CA PHE A 13 17.27 1.69 3.39
C PHE A 13 16.41 1.77 2.12
N TYR A 14 16.27 2.96 1.53
CA TYR A 14 15.54 3.12 0.27
C TYR A 14 16.17 2.35 -0.87
N ASP A 15 17.50 2.36 -0.96
CA ASP A 15 18.25 1.64 -2.00
C ASP A 15 18.10 0.12 -1.82
N PHE A 16 18.14 -0.38 -0.58
CA PHE A 16 17.86 -1.79 -0.28
C PHE A 16 16.46 -2.21 -0.71
N LEU A 17 15.44 -1.42 -0.34
CA LEU A 17 14.05 -1.73 -0.68
C LEU A 17 13.81 -1.61 -2.19
N ALA A 18 14.38 -0.61 -2.83
CA ALA A 18 14.33 -0.44 -4.28
C ALA A 18 15.01 -1.62 -5.00
N GLY A 19 16.16 -2.09 -4.52
CA GLY A 19 16.84 -3.27 -5.06
C GLY A 19 16.00 -4.54 -4.94
N TYR A 20 15.32 -4.73 -3.81
CA TYR A 20 14.39 -5.84 -3.65
C TYR A 20 13.19 -5.75 -4.61
N ILE A 21 12.59 -4.57 -4.75
CA ILE A 21 11.48 -4.35 -5.69
C ILE A 21 11.93 -4.62 -7.12
N GLN A 22 13.11 -4.14 -7.52
CA GLN A 22 13.69 -4.40 -8.84
C GLN A 22 13.85 -5.90 -9.09
N LYS A 23 14.43 -6.65 -8.15
CA LYS A 23 14.58 -8.11 -8.26
C LYS A 23 13.23 -8.79 -8.48
N ARG A 24 12.19 -8.37 -7.76
CA ARG A 24 10.83 -8.93 -7.88
C ARG A 24 10.14 -8.54 -9.20
N ILE A 25 10.50 -7.40 -9.79
CA ILE A 25 10.08 -7.02 -11.15
C ILE A 25 10.76 -7.92 -12.17
N ASP A 26 12.06 -8.19 -12.01
CA ASP A 26 12.84 -9.08 -12.89
C ASP A 26 12.28 -10.52 -12.86
N ASP A 27 11.86 -10.98 -11.68
CA ASP A 27 11.15 -12.26 -11.47
C ASP A 27 9.70 -12.26 -12.01
N ARG A 28 9.24 -11.17 -12.63
CA ARG A 28 7.87 -10.94 -13.12
C ARG A 28 6.78 -11.10 -12.03
N ALA A 29 7.17 -10.98 -10.76
CA ALA A 29 6.22 -11.04 -9.65
C ALA A 29 5.53 -9.68 -9.43
N PHE A 30 6.24 -8.58 -9.72
CA PHE A 30 5.72 -7.21 -9.62
C PHE A 30 5.55 -6.55 -10.98
N GLN A 31 4.66 -5.55 -11.02
CA GLN A 31 4.46 -4.64 -12.15
C GLN A 31 5.75 -3.85 -12.44
N PRO A 32 6.03 -3.52 -13.72
CA PRO A 32 7.18 -2.71 -14.10
C PRO A 32 6.98 -1.25 -13.67
N VAL A 33 7.31 -0.96 -12.41
CA VAL A 33 7.25 0.38 -11.81
C VAL A 33 8.67 0.86 -11.47
N GLN A 34 8.85 2.18 -11.32
CA GLN A 34 10.13 2.71 -10.84
C GLN A 34 10.36 2.28 -9.37
N PRO A 35 11.38 1.47 -9.06
CA PRO A 35 11.52 0.84 -7.75
C PRO A 35 11.69 1.83 -6.60
N LEU A 36 12.43 2.91 -6.83
CA LEU A 36 12.65 3.95 -5.81
C LEU A 36 11.36 4.70 -5.45
N ILE A 37 10.48 4.92 -6.43
CA ILE A 37 9.17 5.55 -6.21
C ILE A 37 8.28 4.60 -5.39
N ALA A 38 8.27 3.31 -5.71
CA ALA A 38 7.52 2.30 -4.96
C ALA A 38 8.02 2.16 -3.51
N ALA A 39 9.34 2.17 -3.31
CA ALA A 39 9.96 2.18 -1.98
C ALA A 39 9.57 3.42 -1.18
N ARG A 40 9.56 4.60 -1.82
CA ARG A 40 9.12 5.86 -1.20
C ARG A 40 7.64 5.84 -0.84
N ALA A 41 6.78 5.30 -1.70
CA ALA A 41 5.35 5.18 -1.42
C ALA A 41 5.08 4.29 -0.18
N PHE A 42 5.79 3.17 -0.08
CA PHE A 42 5.68 2.28 1.09
C PHE A 42 6.09 2.98 2.39
N MET A 43 7.26 3.63 2.40
CA MET A 43 7.71 4.38 3.57
C MET A 43 6.82 5.56 3.89
N GLY A 44 6.22 6.21 2.89
CA GLY A 44 5.23 7.25 3.09
C GLY A 44 4.05 6.78 3.94
N MET A 45 3.53 5.57 3.69
CA MET A 45 2.45 4.99 4.50
C MET A 45 2.87 4.80 5.96
N LEU A 46 4.07 4.27 6.22
CA LEU A 46 4.59 4.04 7.56
C LEU A 46 4.88 5.35 8.31
N ILE A 47 5.57 6.29 7.66
CA ILE A 47 5.96 7.57 8.25
C ILE A 47 4.70 8.39 8.55
N TYR A 48 3.74 8.44 7.63
CA TYR A 48 2.50 9.18 7.83
C TYR A 48 1.68 8.62 8.98
N HIS A 49 1.56 7.29 9.07
CA HIS A 49 0.91 6.64 10.20
C HIS A 49 1.60 7.02 11.53
N ARG A 50 2.94 6.91 11.59
CA ARG A 50 3.69 7.25 12.81
C ARG A 50 3.54 8.73 13.17
N LEU A 51 3.52 9.62 12.18
CA LEU A 51 3.34 11.05 12.39
C LEU A 51 1.97 11.35 12.99
N LEU A 52 0.90 10.69 12.51
CA LEU A 52 -0.44 10.83 13.08
C LEU A 52 -0.53 10.30 14.51
N THR A 53 0.05 9.13 14.78
CA THR A 53 0.01 8.55 16.12
C THR A 53 0.84 9.35 17.13
N VAL A 54 2.00 9.87 16.73
CA VAL A 54 2.89 10.63 17.64
C VAL A 54 2.41 12.06 17.86
N LEU A 55 2.07 12.79 16.78
CA LEU A 55 1.74 14.22 16.90
C LEU A 55 0.29 14.46 17.32
N PHE A 56 -0.64 13.62 16.86
CA PHE A 56 -2.07 13.84 17.07
C PHE A 56 -2.70 12.84 18.05
N GLN A 57 -1.89 11.94 18.64
CA GLN A 57 -2.37 10.86 19.53
C GLN A 57 -3.52 10.05 18.90
N ALA A 58 -3.59 10.02 17.56
CA ALA A 58 -4.60 9.33 16.79
C ALA A 58 -4.28 7.82 16.78
N GLN A 59 -4.50 7.19 17.93
CA GLN A 59 -4.28 5.76 18.08
C GLN A 59 -5.35 4.99 17.34
N LEU A 60 -4.90 4.01 16.58
CA LEU A 60 -5.75 3.00 16.00
C LEU A 60 -5.91 1.85 17.00
N PRO A 61 -7.09 1.20 17.09
CA PRO A 61 -7.31 0.09 18.01
C PRO A 61 -6.53 -1.18 17.63
N GLN A 62 -5.96 -1.24 16.42
CA GLN A 62 -5.17 -2.35 15.92
C GLN A 62 -3.76 -2.39 16.53
N THR A 63 -3.18 -3.58 16.58
CA THR A 63 -1.79 -3.74 17.02
C THR A 63 -0.80 -3.20 15.98
N ALA A 64 0.44 -2.91 16.40
CA ALA A 64 1.49 -2.49 15.47
C ALA A 64 1.77 -3.56 14.39
N GLU A 65 1.59 -4.84 14.72
CA GLU A 65 1.73 -5.96 13.79
C GLU A 65 0.62 -5.95 12.73
N ASP A 66 -0.64 -5.83 13.15
CA ASP A 66 -1.78 -5.75 12.23
C ASP A 66 -1.68 -4.58 11.25
N ILE A 67 -1.24 -3.43 11.76
CA ILE A 67 -1.03 -2.22 10.96
C ILE A 67 0.08 -2.44 9.93
N SER A 68 1.20 -3.03 10.36
CA SER A 68 2.33 -3.33 9.48
C SER A 68 1.96 -4.33 8.39
N LEU A 69 1.24 -5.41 8.76
CA LEU A 69 0.72 -6.39 7.82
C LEU A 69 -0.24 -5.75 6.81
N THR A 70 -1.08 -4.82 7.26
CA THR A 70 -2.00 -4.09 6.39
C THR A 70 -1.24 -3.26 5.35
N PHE A 71 -0.21 -2.51 5.75
CA PHE A 71 0.59 -1.72 4.81
C PHE A 71 1.35 -2.59 3.81
N VAL A 72 1.94 -3.69 4.27
CA VAL A 72 2.60 -4.66 3.38
C VAL A 72 1.58 -5.25 2.39
N ASN A 73 0.40 -5.65 2.85
CA ASN A 73 -0.64 -6.19 1.99
C ASN A 73 -1.11 -5.17 0.94
N ILE A 74 -1.33 -3.92 1.32
CA ILE A 74 -1.70 -2.85 0.39
C ILE A 74 -0.61 -2.66 -0.67
N MET A 75 0.65 -2.52 -0.25
CA MET A 75 1.78 -2.37 -1.16
C MET A 75 1.90 -3.55 -2.12
N MET A 76 1.94 -4.78 -1.58
CA MET A 76 2.12 -6.00 -2.36
C MET A 76 0.97 -6.22 -3.34
N ASN A 77 -0.27 -5.98 -2.92
CA ASN A 77 -1.42 -6.10 -3.82
C ASN A 77 -1.45 -5.01 -4.88
N GLY A 78 -0.99 -3.79 -4.57
CA GLY A 78 -0.82 -2.71 -5.56
C GLY A 78 0.31 -2.97 -6.57
N LEU A 79 1.33 -3.76 -6.20
CA LEU A 79 2.46 -4.10 -7.06
C LEU A 79 2.27 -5.40 -7.85
N LYS A 80 1.30 -6.24 -7.52
CA LYS A 80 1.02 -7.47 -8.29
C LYS A 80 0.59 -7.10 -9.71
N ILE A 81 1.12 -7.83 -10.69
CA ILE A 81 0.59 -7.76 -12.06
C ILE A 81 -0.87 -8.20 -11.99
N PRO A 82 -1.84 -7.37 -12.46
CA PRO A 82 -3.20 -7.83 -12.56
C PRO A 82 -3.19 -9.00 -13.52
N SER A 83 -3.40 -10.21 -12.98
CA SER A 83 -3.72 -11.36 -13.82
C SER A 83 -4.85 -10.93 -14.74
N PRO A 84 -4.80 -11.19 -16.06
CA PRO A 84 -5.89 -10.88 -16.95
C PRO A 84 -7.12 -11.56 -16.35
N LYS A 85 -7.99 -10.78 -15.70
CA LYS A 85 -9.29 -11.26 -15.30
C LYS A 85 -9.97 -11.56 -16.62
N GLY A 86 -9.96 -12.84 -17.02
CA GLY A 86 -10.85 -13.35 -18.04
C GLY A 86 -12.22 -12.78 -17.74
N LYS A 87 -12.83 -12.13 -18.73
CA LYS A 87 -14.07 -11.35 -18.64
C LYS A 87 -15.04 -12.01 -17.66
N ALA A 88 -15.04 -11.55 -16.41
CA ALA A 88 -15.99 -12.01 -15.42
C ALA A 88 -17.29 -11.26 -15.70
N HIS A 89 -18.09 -11.90 -16.54
CA HIS A 89 -19.49 -11.60 -16.75
C HIS A 89 -20.22 -11.69 -15.41
N MET A 90 -20.71 -10.56 -14.91
CA MET A 90 -21.77 -10.43 -13.91
C MET A 90 -22.56 -9.18 -14.32
N SER A 91 -23.75 -9.27 -14.96
CA SER A 91 -24.96 -9.97 -14.52
C SER A 91 -25.20 -9.74 -13.02
N GLY A 92 -26.09 -8.80 -12.69
CA GLY A 92 -26.57 -8.67 -11.34
C GLY A 92 -27.37 -7.41 -11.03
N GLN A 93 -28.69 -7.57 -11.12
CA GLN A 93 -29.69 -7.01 -10.20
C GLN A 93 -30.31 -5.64 -10.53
N THR A 94 -31.39 -5.77 -11.31
CA THR A 94 -32.66 -5.04 -11.17
C THR A 94 -32.95 -4.58 -9.73
N LYS A 95 -32.84 -3.27 -9.48
CA LYS A 95 -33.42 -2.65 -8.30
C LYS A 95 -34.95 -2.63 -8.43
N LYS A 96 -35.60 -3.42 -7.57
CA LYS A 96 -37.06 -3.50 -7.37
C LYS A 96 -37.62 -2.11 -6.98
N PRO A 97 -38.72 -1.62 -7.57
CA PRO A 97 -39.27 -0.31 -7.23
C PRO A 97 -39.93 -0.36 -5.85
N ARG A 98 -39.51 0.55 -4.96
CA ARG A 98 -40.07 0.74 -3.61
C ARG A 98 -41.42 1.44 -3.74
N LYS A 99 -42.52 0.67 -3.70
CA LYS A 99 -43.88 1.21 -3.52
C LYS A 99 -43.91 2.09 -2.26
N ARG A 100 -44.24 3.38 -2.41
CA ARG A 100 -44.75 4.21 -1.30
C ARG A 100 -46.27 4.17 -1.37
N ALA A 101 -46.85 3.68 -0.28
CA ALA A 101 -48.27 3.60 -0.03
C ALA A 101 -48.87 4.99 0.20
N ALA A 102 -50.16 5.06 -0.10
CA ALA A 102 -51.05 6.19 0.01
C ALA A 102 -51.07 6.85 1.41
N ARG A 103 -51.28 8.17 1.40
CA ARG A 103 -52.22 8.90 2.26
C ARG A 103 -52.47 10.28 1.66
#